data_AF-A0A3D2JU39-F1
#
_entry.id   AF-A0A3D2JU39-F1
#
_cell.length_a   1.000
_cell.length_b   1.000
_cell.length_c   1.000
_cell.angle_alpha   90.00
_cell.angle_beta   90.00
_cell.angle_gamma   90.00
#
_symmetry.space_group_name_H-M   'P 1'
#
loop_
_entity.id
_entity.type
_entity.pdbx_description
1 polymer ?
#
loop_
_entity_poly.entity_id
_entity_poly.type
_entity_poly.pdbx_seq_one_letter_code
_entity_poly.pdbx_strand_id
1 'polypeptide(L)'
;ADYYYAMSMPGFLYRSRDGLSNFESGPRFFTDDMRHSALLIRDKQLHVFFTNRADAPERIFLSKIELTNDWHNWTASTPVEVLRPEYDWEGANLPIEPSRGGHIDERVNQMRDPAIFQEDGRTYLLYSVAGESGIAITEIEFD
;
A
#
# COMPACT_ATOMS: atom_id res chain seq x y z
N ALA A 1 -24.28 5.45 -3.58
CA ALA A 1 -23.84 4.59 -4.69
C ALA A 1 -22.36 4.38 -4.49
N ASP A 2 -21.99 3.12 -4.31
CA ASP A 2 -20.63 2.74 -3.93
C ASP A 2 -19.68 2.94 -5.12
N TYR A 3 -18.43 3.28 -4.81
CA TYR A 3 -17.37 3.49 -5.79
C TYR A 3 -16.26 2.48 -5.52
N TYR A 4 -15.62 2.04 -6.60
CA TYR A 4 -14.34 1.36 -6.56
C TYR A 4 -13.24 2.42 -6.62
N TYR A 5 -12.19 2.25 -5.83
CA TYR A 5 -11.04 3.16 -5.83
C TYR A 5 -9.81 2.48 -6.39
N ALA A 6 -8.99 3.24 -7.11
CA ALA A 6 -7.68 2.82 -7.58
C ALA A 6 -6.67 3.91 -7.25
N MET A 7 -5.41 3.53 -7.03
CA MET A 7 -4.33 4.47 -6.77
C MET A 7 -3.20 4.22 -7.75
N SER A 8 -2.78 5.28 -8.44
CA SER A 8 -1.61 5.22 -9.32
C SER A 8 -0.44 5.94 -8.65
N MET A 9 0.78 5.57 -9.04
CA MET A 9 1.97 6.27 -8.56
C MET A 9 2.01 7.71 -9.11
N PRO A 10 2.48 8.70 -8.32
CA PRO A 10 2.90 8.60 -6.92
C PRO A 10 1.81 9.08 -5.95
N GLY A 11 0.65 8.42 -5.95
CA GLY A 11 -0.43 8.65 -4.98
C GLY A 11 -1.66 9.39 -5.52
N PHE A 12 -1.95 9.31 -6.82
CA PHE A 12 -3.18 9.85 -7.40
C PHE A 12 -4.34 8.87 -7.18
N LEU A 13 -5.44 9.36 -6.61
CA LEU A 13 -6.66 8.58 -6.45
C LEU A 13 -7.51 8.66 -7.71
N TYR A 14 -8.11 7.53 -8.06
CA TYR A 14 -9.16 7.42 -9.06
C TYR A 14 -10.35 6.70 -8.46
N ARG A 15 -11.55 6.94 -9.00
CA ARG A 15 -12.72 6.17 -8.65
C ARG A 15 -13.52 5.76 -9.88
N SER A 16 -14.19 4.62 -9.80
CA SER A 16 -15.09 4.12 -10.83
C SER A 16 -16.38 3.58 -10.21
N ARG A 17 -17.46 3.60 -10.99
CA ARG A 17 -18.74 2.97 -10.63
C ARG A 17 -18.74 1.46 -10.78
N ASP A 18 -17.93 0.92 -11.68
CA ASP A 18 -17.87 -0.51 -12.00
C ASP A 18 -16.53 -1.16 -11.65
N GLY A 19 -15.51 -0.37 -11.33
CA GLY A 19 -14.17 -0.86 -10.99
C GLY A 19 -13.36 -1.37 -12.19
N LEU A 20 -13.90 -1.28 -13.41
CA LEU A 20 -13.29 -1.81 -14.63
C LEU A 20 -13.02 -0.70 -15.66
N SER A 21 -13.85 0.33 -15.69
CA SER A 21 -13.83 1.37 -16.71
C SER A 21 -14.18 2.75 -16.14
N ASN A 22 -14.09 3.80 -16.97
CA ASN A 22 -14.57 5.15 -16.66
C ASN A 22 -14.07 5.70 -15.31
N PHE A 23 -12.79 5.51 -15.03
CA PHE A 23 -12.18 6.05 -13.81
C PHE A 23 -12.10 7.57 -13.88
N GLU A 24 -12.72 8.24 -12.91
CA GLU A 24 -12.60 9.68 -12.68
C GLU A 24 -11.30 9.96 -11.93
N SER A 25 -10.55 11.00 -12.35
CA SER A 25 -9.35 11.43 -11.64
C SER A 25 -9.72 12.26 -10.41
N GLY A 26 -9.11 11.91 -9.28
CA GLY A 26 -9.28 12.57 -8.00
C GLY A 26 -8.02 13.33 -7.55
N PRO A 27 -7.96 13.70 -6.26
CA PRO A 27 -6.79 14.37 -5.68
C PRO A 27 -5.58 13.43 -5.59
N ARG A 28 -4.42 14.05 -5.36
CA ARG A 28 -3.17 13.37 -5.04
C ARG A 28 -2.92 13.50 -3.54
N PHE A 29 -2.67 12.37 -2.86
CA PHE A 29 -2.52 12.34 -1.40
C PHE A 29 -1.08 12.22 -0.91
N PHE A 30 -0.18 11.67 -1.73
CA PHE A 30 1.16 11.26 -1.28
C PHE A 30 2.28 11.96 -2.06
N THR A 31 3.50 11.85 -1.51
CA THR A 31 4.73 12.46 -2.04
C THR A 31 5.14 11.82 -3.37
N ASP A 32 6.16 12.38 -4.05
CA ASP A 32 6.65 11.82 -5.32
C ASP A 32 7.27 10.42 -5.15
N ASP A 33 7.59 10.03 -3.92
CA ASP A 33 8.24 8.76 -3.62
C ASP A 33 7.27 7.62 -3.38
N MET A 34 5.99 7.91 -3.11
CA MET A 34 4.98 6.88 -2.87
C MET A 34 4.92 5.91 -4.05
N ARG A 35 5.02 4.61 -3.74
CA ARG A 35 4.88 3.53 -4.69
C ARG A 35 4.31 2.29 -4.07
N HIS A 36 3.76 1.44 -4.94
CA HIS A 36 3.03 0.23 -4.60
C HIS A 36 1.87 0.51 -3.63
N SER A 37 0.66 0.08 -3.96
CA SER A 37 -0.47 0.34 -3.07
C SER A 37 -1.48 -0.78 -3.07
N ALA A 38 -2.00 -1.03 -1.88
CA ALA A 38 -3.20 -1.80 -1.65
C ALA A 38 -4.28 -0.92 -1.01
N LEU A 39 -5.51 -1.09 -1.47
CA LEU A 39 -6.65 -0.31 -1.02
C LEU A 39 -7.67 -1.22 -0.34
N LEU A 40 -8.18 -0.80 0.81
CA LEU A 40 -9.27 -1.47 1.53
C LEU A 40 -10.30 -0.44 1.98
N ILE A 41 -11.54 -0.63 1.57
CA ILE A 41 -12.66 0.14 2.12
C ILE A 41 -13.16 -0.58 3.38
N ARG A 42 -13.16 0.11 4.51
CA ARG A 42 -13.68 -0.40 5.79
C ARG A 42 -14.20 0.74 6.63
N ASP A 43 -15.37 0.59 7.25
CA ASP A 43 -15.95 1.57 8.19
C ASP A 43 -16.03 3.00 7.65
N LYS A 44 -16.39 3.13 6.36
CA LYS A 44 -16.42 4.41 5.60
C LYS A 44 -15.05 5.11 5.49
N GLN A 45 -13.97 4.37 5.69
CA GLN A 45 -12.60 4.83 5.46
C GLN A 45 -11.96 4.03 4.33
N LEU A 46 -11.15 4.71 3.53
CA LEU A 46 -10.19 4.07 2.62
C LEU A 46 -8.86 3.92 3.36
N HIS A 47 -8.49 2.67 3.62
CA HIS A 47 -7.20 2.28 4.13
C HIS A 47 -6.25 2.12 2.93
N VAL A 48 -5.16 2.87 2.93
CA VAL A 48 -4.13 2.86 1.90
C VAL A 48 -2.85 2.28 2.49
N PHE A 49 -2.54 1.06 2.10
CA PHE A 49 -1.25 0.43 2.39
C PHE A 49 -0.28 0.79 1.28
N PHE A 50 0.90 1.28 1.60
CA PHE A 50 1.86 1.73 0.58
C PHE A 50 3.31 1.66 1.05
N THR A 51 4.23 1.81 0.10
CA THR A 51 5.68 1.91 0.36
C THR A 51 6.22 3.22 -0.23
N ASN A 52 7.44 3.62 0.12
CA ASN A 52 8.10 4.75 -0.55
C ASN A 52 9.44 4.32 -1.17
N ARG A 53 9.77 4.93 -2.30
CA ARG A 53 11.11 4.91 -2.85
C ARG A 53 12.09 5.60 -1.90
N ALA A 54 13.35 5.18 -1.95
CA ALA A 54 14.46 5.70 -1.15
C ALA A 54 14.33 5.53 0.38
N ASP A 55 13.27 4.87 0.88
CA ASP A 55 13.21 4.42 2.26
C ASP A 55 14.26 3.33 2.53
N ALA A 56 14.79 3.31 3.76
CA ALA A 56 15.83 2.38 4.22
C ALA A 56 15.51 1.84 5.64
N PRO A 57 15.03 0.58 5.78
CA PRO A 57 14.56 -0.26 4.70
C PRO A 57 13.26 0.30 4.12
N GLU A 58 12.94 -0.10 2.89
CA GLU A 58 11.59 0.06 2.36
C GLU A 58 10.64 -0.87 3.11
N ARG A 59 9.54 -0.29 3.56
CA ARG A 59 8.60 -0.86 4.55
C ARG A 59 7.20 -0.39 4.24
N ILE A 60 6.20 -1.09 4.77
CA ILE A 60 4.79 -0.82 4.48
C ILE A 60 4.22 0.15 5.51
N PHE A 61 3.62 1.22 5.00
CA PHE A 61 2.86 2.19 5.76
C PHE A 61 1.37 2.02 5.53
N LEU A 62 0.58 2.54 6.46
CA LEU A 62 -0.85 2.71 6.37
C LEU A 62 -1.20 4.19 6.57
N SER A 63 -1.98 4.74 5.65
CA SER A 63 -2.75 5.98 5.84
C SER A 63 -4.23 5.69 5.68
N LYS A 64 -5.06 6.46 6.40
CA LYS A 64 -6.53 6.39 6.32
C LYS A 64 -7.09 7.65 5.69
N ILE A 65 -8.16 7.51 4.90
CA ILE A 65 -8.89 8.61 4.28
C ILE A 65 -10.38 8.44 4.56
N GLU A 66 -11.02 9.47 5.12
CA GLU A 66 -12.47 9.47 5.38
C GLU A 66 -13.28 9.63 4.08
N LEU A 67 -14.20 8.71 3.81
CA LEU A 67 -15.05 8.74 2.61
C LEU A 67 -16.26 9.66 2.80
N THR A 68 -15.99 10.97 2.97
CA THR A 68 -17.02 12.02 3.07
C THR A 68 -17.60 12.40 1.70
N ASN A 69 -18.63 13.26 1.67
CA ASN A 69 -19.38 13.55 0.45
C ASN A 69 -18.53 14.15 -0.70
N ASP A 70 -17.65 15.10 -0.40
CA ASP A 70 -16.81 15.74 -1.42
C ASP A 70 -15.38 15.20 -1.35
N TRP A 71 -15.12 14.25 -2.25
CA TRP A 71 -13.82 13.58 -2.34
C TRP A 71 -12.65 14.45 -2.77
N HIS A 72 -12.91 15.66 -3.31
CA HIS A 72 -11.85 16.60 -3.61
C HIS A 72 -11.27 17.26 -2.34
N ASN A 73 -12.00 17.20 -1.23
CA ASN A 73 -11.56 17.74 0.07
C ASN A 73 -11.04 16.67 1.02
N TRP A 74 -10.93 15.42 0.57
CA TRP A 74 -10.36 14.36 1.39
C TRP A 74 -8.89 14.63 1.69
N THR A 75 -8.44 14.13 2.83
CA THR A 75 -7.04 14.17 3.26
C THR A 75 -6.63 12.79 3.75
N ALA A 76 -5.38 12.41 3.48
CA ALA A 76 -4.78 11.24 4.09
C ALA A 76 -4.29 11.58 5.49
N SER A 77 -4.50 10.66 6.43
CA SER A 77 -3.87 10.74 7.75
C SER A 77 -2.35 10.67 7.63
N THR A 78 -1.65 11.15 8.66
CA THR A 78 -0.22 10.87 8.83
C THR A 78 0.01 9.36 8.69
N PRO A 79 0.96 8.93 7.84
CA PRO A 79 1.27 7.52 7.68
C PRO A 79 1.79 6.91 8.98
N VAL A 80 1.33 5.70 9.30
CA VAL A 80 1.90 4.86 10.36
C VAL A 80 2.59 3.66 9.72
N GLU A 81 3.75 3.29 10.23
CA GLU A 81 4.42 2.07 9.80
C GLU A 81 3.66 0.85 10.34
N VAL A 82 3.35 -0.12 9.48
CA VAL A 82 2.60 -1.33 9.84
C VAL A 82 3.36 -2.61 9.62
N LEU A 83 4.38 -2.61 8.76
CA LEU A 83 5.20 -3.79 8.50
C LEU A 83 6.60 -3.42 8.02
N ARG A 84 7.62 -4.12 8.52
CA ARG A 84 9.02 -4.05 8.06
C ARG A 84 9.64 -5.45 8.07
N PRO A 85 10.76 -5.68 7.35
CA PRO A 85 11.51 -6.94 7.47
C PRO A 85 11.90 -7.24 8.92
N GLU A 86 11.50 -8.41 9.40
CA GLU A 86 11.81 -8.95 10.73
C GLU A 86 12.52 -10.30 10.64
N TYR A 87 12.22 -11.11 9.62
CA TYR A 87 12.78 -12.45 9.47
C TYR A 87 13.89 -12.53 8.41
N ASP A 88 14.79 -13.52 8.56
CA ASP A 88 15.86 -13.79 7.58
C ASP A 88 15.32 -14.03 6.16
N TRP A 89 14.18 -14.68 6.03
CA TRP A 89 13.54 -14.92 4.73
C TRP A 89 12.93 -13.63 4.15
N GLU A 90 12.65 -12.63 4.97
CA GLU A 90 12.25 -11.28 4.54
C GLU A 90 13.43 -10.39 4.13
N GLY A 91 14.66 -10.85 4.38
CA GLY A 91 15.87 -10.07 4.13
C GLY A 91 16.25 -9.17 5.30
N ALA A 92 15.70 -9.38 6.50
CA ALA A 92 16.00 -8.57 7.69
C ALA A 92 17.49 -8.63 8.10
N ASN A 93 18.18 -9.72 7.75
CA ASN A 93 19.61 -9.89 7.97
C ASN A 93 20.51 -9.23 6.91
N LEU A 94 19.92 -8.64 5.87
CA LEU A 94 20.65 -7.95 4.81
C LEU A 94 20.84 -6.46 5.14
N PRO A 95 21.83 -5.79 4.50
CA PRO A 95 22.08 -4.37 4.73
C PRO A 95 20.83 -3.51 4.56
N ILE A 96 20.67 -2.54 5.46
CA ILE A 96 19.64 -1.52 5.38
C ILE A 96 20.12 -0.45 4.40
N GLU A 97 19.54 -0.43 3.21
CA GLU A 97 19.92 0.48 2.12
C GLU A 97 18.68 1.12 1.50
N PRO A 98 18.78 2.37 1.01
CA PRO A 98 17.69 3.03 0.30
C PRO A 98 17.21 2.24 -0.92
N SER A 99 15.90 2.09 -1.05
CA SER A 99 15.33 1.45 -2.24
C SER A 99 15.51 2.29 -3.51
N ARG A 100 15.68 1.59 -4.64
CA ARG A 100 15.79 2.20 -5.97
C ARG A 100 14.51 1.97 -6.76
N GLY A 101 14.21 2.88 -7.68
CA GLY A 101 13.13 2.71 -8.64
C GLY A 101 13.45 1.59 -9.63
N GLY A 102 12.44 0.77 -9.96
CA GLY A 102 12.58 -0.40 -10.83
C GLY A 102 12.51 -1.73 -10.08
N HIS A 103 12.63 -2.80 -10.86
CA HIS A 103 12.69 -4.20 -10.40
C HIS A 103 14.00 -4.48 -9.67
N ILE A 104 14.02 -5.53 -8.86
CA ILE A 104 15.23 -6.01 -8.19
C ILE A 104 15.34 -7.53 -8.24
N ASP A 105 16.44 -8.02 -8.81
CA ASP A 105 16.68 -9.47 -8.99
C ASP A 105 17.54 -10.09 -7.87
N GLU A 106 17.95 -9.27 -6.90
CA GLU A 106 18.73 -9.70 -5.75
C GLU A 106 17.94 -9.56 -4.45
N ARG A 107 18.34 -10.36 -3.44
CA ARG A 107 17.75 -10.25 -2.11
C ARG A 107 18.21 -8.96 -1.44
N VAL A 108 17.28 -8.20 -0.87
CA VAL A 108 17.57 -6.96 -0.11
C VAL A 108 16.64 -6.80 1.10
N ASN A 109 16.99 -5.94 2.05
CA ASN A 109 16.15 -5.60 3.20
C ASN A 109 15.04 -4.62 2.81
N GLN A 110 14.05 -5.06 2.02
CA GLN A 110 12.98 -4.22 1.46
C GLN A 110 11.67 -5.02 1.29
N MET A 111 10.56 -4.50 1.80
CA MET A 111 9.20 -4.99 1.53
C MET A 111 8.52 -4.15 0.44
N ARG A 112 7.75 -4.80 -0.44
CA ARG A 112 7.15 -4.17 -1.63
C ARG A 112 5.76 -4.73 -1.92
N ASP A 113 5.10 -4.16 -2.92
CA ASP A 113 3.87 -4.70 -3.54
C ASP A 113 2.79 -5.16 -2.55
N PRO A 114 2.33 -4.32 -1.61
CA PRO A 114 1.21 -4.69 -0.76
C PRO A 114 -0.02 -4.99 -1.61
N ALA A 115 -0.77 -6.02 -1.24
CA ALA A 115 -2.06 -6.37 -1.82
C ALA A 115 -3.04 -6.85 -0.75
N ILE A 116 -4.32 -6.53 -0.90
CA ILE A 116 -5.38 -6.97 0.03
C ILE A 116 -6.06 -8.22 -0.51
N PHE A 117 -6.21 -9.22 0.35
CA PHE A 117 -7.00 -10.41 0.10
C PHE A 117 -8.03 -10.59 1.21
N GLN A 118 -9.27 -10.93 0.85
CA GLN A 118 -10.36 -11.13 1.80
C GLN A 118 -11.06 -12.45 1.51
N GLU A 119 -11.21 -13.29 2.52
CA GLU A 119 -11.85 -14.59 2.45
C GLU A 119 -12.48 -14.94 3.80
N ASP A 120 -13.70 -15.47 3.79
CA ASP A 120 -14.43 -15.91 5.00
C ASP A 120 -14.47 -14.88 6.14
N GLY A 121 -14.63 -13.60 5.78
CA GLY A 121 -14.70 -12.48 6.73
C GLY A 121 -13.36 -12.06 7.33
N ARG A 122 -12.26 -12.68 6.91
CA ARG A 122 -10.89 -12.33 7.29
C ARG A 122 -10.28 -11.42 6.24
N THR A 123 -9.34 -10.58 6.67
CA THR A 123 -8.61 -9.68 5.79
C THR A 123 -7.12 -9.97 5.95
N TYR A 124 -6.43 -10.09 4.82
CA TYR A 124 -5.01 -10.38 4.77
C TYR A 124 -4.28 -9.34 3.93
N LEU A 125 -3.05 -9.05 4.34
CA LEU A 125 -2.09 -8.26 3.58
C LEU A 125 -1.05 -9.20 2.99
N LEU A 126 -1.03 -9.30 1.66
CA LEU A 126 0.06 -9.92 0.92
C LEU A 126 1.12 -8.87 0.61
N TYR A 127 2.38 -9.29 0.51
CA TYR A 127 3.50 -8.40 0.21
C TYR A 127 4.70 -9.17 -0.35
N SER A 128 5.50 -8.49 -1.18
CA SER A 128 6.78 -8.99 -1.67
C SER A 128 7.86 -8.85 -0.59
N VAL A 129 8.72 -9.86 -0.49
CA VAL A 129 9.77 -9.95 0.54
C VAL A 129 11.17 -10.07 -0.04
N ALA A 130 12.15 -9.66 0.76
CA ALA A 130 13.55 -9.62 0.39
C ALA A 130 13.78 -8.93 -0.98
N GLY A 131 13.13 -7.79 -1.20
CA GLY A 131 12.97 -7.21 -2.54
C GLY A 131 11.74 -7.80 -3.23
N GLU A 132 11.96 -8.59 -4.27
CA GLU A 132 10.91 -9.27 -5.08
C GLU A 132 11.17 -10.80 -5.12
N SER A 133 11.82 -11.34 -4.08
CA SER A 133 12.30 -12.74 -4.05
C SER A 133 11.26 -13.75 -3.52
N GLY A 134 10.08 -13.30 -3.12
CA GLY A 134 9.01 -14.14 -2.61
C GLY A 134 7.77 -13.33 -2.25
N ILE A 135 6.66 -14.02 -1.98
CA ILE A 135 5.40 -13.41 -1.54
C ILE A 135 5.07 -13.99 -0.16
N ALA A 136 4.78 -13.10 0.78
CA ALA A 136 4.29 -13.44 2.11
C ALA A 136 2.86 -12.92 2.30
N ILE A 137 2.21 -13.40 3.36
CA ILE A 137 0.85 -13.05 3.73
C ILE A 137 0.75 -12.97 5.25
N THR A 138 0.03 -11.97 5.75
CA THR A 138 -0.32 -11.84 7.17
C THR A 138 -1.79 -11.47 7.32
N GLU A 139 -2.46 -11.98 8.36
CA GLU A 139 -3.81 -11.55 8.72
C GLU A 139 -3.73 -10.16 9.36
N ILE A 140 -4.65 -9.26 8.99
CA ILE A 140 -4.74 -7.92 9.56
C ILE A 140 -6.05 -7.76 10.34
N GLU A 141 -5.92 -7.34 11.58
CA GLU A 141 -7.03 -7.06 12.49
C GLU A 141 -7.24 -5.55 12.62
N PHE A 142 -8.49 -5.16 12.85
CA PHE A 142 -8.89 -3.77 13.04
C PHE A 142 -9.56 -3.66 14.41
N ASP A 143 -9.02 -2.80 15.27
CA ASP A 143 -9.64 -2.43 16.55
C ASP A 143 -11.00 -1.72 16.37
#